data_AF-A0A943HSP5-F1
#
_entry.id   AF-A0A943HSP5-F1
#
_cell.length_a   1.000
_cell.length_b   1.000
_cell.length_c   1.000
_cell.angle_alpha   90.00
_cell.angle_beta   90.00
_cell.angle_gamma   90.00
#
_symmetry.space_group_name_H-M   'P 1'
#
loop_
_entity.id
_entity.type
_entity.pdbx_description
1 polymer ?
#
loop_
_entity_poly.entity_id
_entity_poly.type
_entity_poly.pdbx_seq_one_letter_code
_entity_poly.pdbx_strand_id
1 'polypeptide(L)'
;MSNVKRKDSKNRNLRNGESQRKDGRYVYKYTDIYGKPQFIYSWKLVPTDKTPAGKRDDISLREKETQIKKDLNDGIDTVGGKMTVCQLYDKKNSQRKNIKRATEKGRQYLMNALKNDPLGMRAIDTVKQSDAKEWAIRMSEKGYAYKTIDNYKRSLKASFYMAIQDDCIRKNPFEFKLSDVLEDDTEQKVILTPEQEERLLAFMEKDKIYSKYYDEVVLLLETGLRISEFCGLTTHIDMQNRILNIDHQLLKDSEMGYYIETPKTKNGKRELPLTERAYQAIQRIL
;
A
#
# COMPACT_ATOMS: atom_id res chain seq x y z
N MET A 1 -51.99 -28.37 4.37
CA MET A 1 -52.12 -26.95 3.97
C MET A 1 -51.53 -26.79 2.58
N SER A 2 -52.35 -26.37 1.60
CA SER A 2 -51.91 -26.14 0.23
C SER A 2 -50.75 -25.14 0.21
N ASN A 3 -49.59 -25.58 -0.26
CA ASN A 3 -48.39 -24.76 -0.44
C ASN A 3 -48.69 -23.73 -1.53
N VAL A 4 -49.33 -22.60 -1.19
CA VAL A 4 -49.60 -21.51 -2.13
C VAL A 4 -48.25 -20.97 -2.58
N LYS A 5 -47.80 -21.46 -3.75
CA LYS A 5 -46.55 -21.01 -4.36
C LYS A 5 -46.72 -19.53 -4.69
N ARG A 6 -45.86 -18.69 -4.12
CA ARG A 6 -45.80 -17.27 -4.44
C ARG A 6 -45.48 -17.14 -5.93
N LYS A 7 -46.26 -16.33 -6.65
CA LYS A 7 -46.09 -16.08 -8.08
C LYS A 7 -45.77 -14.60 -8.33
N ASP A 8 -45.07 -14.32 -9.42
CA ASP A 8 -44.87 -12.96 -9.90
C ASP A 8 -46.08 -12.44 -10.71
N SER A 9 -46.02 -11.19 -11.15
CA SER A 9 -47.03 -10.55 -12.00
C SER A 9 -47.22 -11.20 -13.37
N LYS A 10 -46.32 -12.11 -13.76
CA LYS A 10 -46.37 -12.91 -14.99
C LYS A 10 -46.76 -14.37 -14.71
N ASN A 11 -47.32 -14.66 -13.53
CA ASN A 11 -47.74 -16.00 -13.09
C ASN A 11 -46.62 -17.05 -12.96
N ARG A 12 -45.35 -16.65 -12.91
CA ARG A 12 -44.20 -17.54 -12.70
C ARG A 12 -43.98 -17.80 -11.22
N ASN A 13 -43.64 -19.04 -10.86
CA ASN A 13 -43.36 -19.39 -9.46
C ASN A 13 -42.05 -18.75 -8.96
N LEU A 14 -42.14 -18.12 -7.79
CA LEU A 14 -41.02 -17.54 -7.03
C LEU A 14 -40.50 -18.56 -6.00
N ARG A 15 -39.18 -18.73 -5.95
CA ARG A 15 -38.46 -19.62 -5.04
C ARG A 15 -38.45 -19.06 -3.61
N ASN A 16 -37.97 -19.86 -2.67
CA ASN A 16 -37.73 -19.39 -1.30
C ASN A 16 -36.75 -18.22 -1.30
N GLY A 17 -37.04 -17.18 -0.51
CA GLY A 17 -36.27 -15.93 -0.51
C GLY A 17 -36.62 -14.96 -1.64
N GLU A 18 -37.17 -15.42 -2.78
CA GLU A 18 -37.59 -14.54 -3.89
C GLU A 18 -38.91 -13.84 -3.56
N SER A 19 -39.07 -12.57 -3.95
CA SER A 19 -40.34 -11.85 -4.02
C SER A 19 -40.29 -10.77 -5.11
N GLN A 20 -41.44 -10.23 -5.53
CA GLN A 20 -41.53 -9.12 -6.48
C GLN A 20 -42.11 -7.90 -5.77
N ARG A 21 -41.46 -6.75 -5.94
CA ARG A 21 -41.88 -5.45 -5.41
C ARG A 21 -42.97 -4.83 -6.29
N LYS A 22 -43.70 -3.86 -5.73
CA LYS A 22 -44.75 -3.10 -6.44
C LYS A 22 -44.24 -2.39 -7.70
N ASP A 23 -42.97 -2.00 -7.72
CA ASP A 23 -42.32 -1.35 -8.88
C ASP A 23 -41.90 -2.35 -9.97
N GLY A 24 -42.11 -3.66 -9.77
CA GLY A 24 -41.74 -4.72 -10.70
C GLY A 24 -40.34 -5.30 -10.49
N ARG A 25 -39.50 -4.74 -9.61
CA ARG A 25 -38.21 -5.35 -9.27
C ARG A 25 -38.39 -6.65 -8.50
N TYR A 26 -37.59 -7.63 -8.84
CA TYR A 26 -37.42 -8.81 -8.02
C TYR A 26 -36.43 -8.55 -6.90
N VAL A 27 -36.66 -9.18 -5.75
CA VAL A 27 -35.76 -9.17 -4.60
C VAL A 27 -35.56 -10.59 -4.11
N TYR A 28 -34.33 -10.92 -3.73
CA TYR A 28 -33.97 -12.16 -3.07
C TYR A 28 -33.39 -11.84 -1.69
N LYS A 29 -34.04 -12.37 -0.66
CA LYS A 29 -33.60 -12.29 0.74
C LYS A 29 -32.77 -13.53 1.09
N TYR A 30 -31.59 -13.32 1.63
CA TYR A 30 -30.73 -14.39 2.16
C TYR A 30 -30.14 -14.00 3.51
N THR A 31 -29.48 -14.94 4.16
CA THR A 31 -28.75 -14.73 5.41
C THR A 31 -27.25 -14.80 5.09
N ASP A 32 -26.49 -13.80 5.50
CA ASP A 32 -25.02 -13.83 5.33
C ASP A 32 -24.34 -14.77 6.33
N ILE A 33 -23.02 -14.91 6.21
CA ILE A 33 -22.21 -15.77 7.08
C ILE A 33 -22.23 -15.33 8.57
N TYR A 34 -22.65 -14.10 8.86
CA TYR A 34 -22.78 -13.57 10.21
C TYR A 34 -24.21 -13.67 10.75
N GLY A 35 -25.12 -14.35 10.04
CA GLY A 35 -26.51 -14.50 10.45
C GLY A 35 -27.39 -13.28 10.18
N LYS A 36 -26.91 -12.25 9.46
CA LYS A 36 -27.68 -11.04 9.18
C LYS A 36 -28.46 -11.16 7.87
N PRO A 37 -29.70 -10.63 7.81
CA PRO A 37 -30.50 -10.66 6.59
C PRO A 37 -29.98 -9.66 5.56
N GLN A 38 -29.74 -10.14 4.34
CA GLN A 38 -29.30 -9.37 3.19
C GLN A 38 -30.33 -9.43 2.07
N PHE A 39 -30.33 -8.40 1.21
CA PHE A 39 -31.27 -8.27 0.11
C PHE A 39 -30.55 -7.87 -1.17
N ILE A 40 -30.80 -8.62 -2.25
CA ILE A 40 -30.35 -8.27 -3.60
C ILE A 40 -31.54 -8.08 -4.52
N TYR A 41 -31.37 -7.22 -5.53
CA TYR A 41 -32.43 -6.81 -6.43
C TYR A 41 -32.03 -7.04 -7.88
N SER A 42 -33.02 -7.33 -8.74
CA SER A 42 -32.84 -7.32 -10.20
C SER A 42 -34.17 -6.98 -10.88
N TRP A 43 -34.09 -6.39 -12.06
CA TRP A 43 -35.25 -6.17 -12.93
C TRP A 43 -35.67 -7.42 -13.70
N LYS A 44 -34.81 -8.43 -13.75
CA LYS A 44 -35.01 -9.71 -14.45
C LYS A 44 -35.10 -10.85 -13.45
N LEU A 45 -36.04 -11.77 -13.60
CA LEU A 45 -36.11 -12.97 -12.76
C LEU A 45 -35.18 -14.05 -13.31
N VAL A 46 -35.17 -14.23 -14.63
CA VAL A 46 -34.34 -15.18 -15.39
C VAL A 46 -33.54 -14.46 -16.47
N PRO A 47 -32.44 -15.04 -17.00
CA PRO A 47 -31.55 -14.36 -17.96
C PRO A 47 -32.25 -13.92 -19.26
N THR A 48 -33.29 -14.66 -19.66
CA THR A 48 -34.09 -14.40 -20.88
C THR A 48 -35.08 -13.24 -20.75
N ASP A 49 -35.30 -12.72 -19.54
CA ASP A 49 -36.16 -11.54 -19.35
C ASP A 49 -35.51 -10.29 -19.99
N LYS A 50 -36.33 -9.39 -20.54
CA LYS A 50 -35.86 -8.07 -20.98
C LYS A 50 -35.87 -7.09 -19.82
N THR A 51 -34.81 -6.30 -19.69
CA THR A 51 -34.78 -5.19 -18.74
C THR A 51 -35.76 -4.10 -19.16
N PRO A 52 -36.59 -3.56 -18.23
CA PRO A 52 -37.53 -2.49 -18.56
C PRO A 52 -36.85 -1.26 -19.15
N ALA A 53 -37.53 -0.57 -20.06
CA ALA A 53 -37.03 0.64 -20.70
C ALA A 53 -36.60 1.70 -19.67
N GLY A 54 -35.44 2.33 -19.91
CA GLY A 54 -34.87 3.34 -19.02
C GLY A 54 -34.27 2.81 -17.72
N LYS A 55 -34.16 1.48 -17.54
CA LYS A 55 -33.47 0.86 -16.39
C LYS A 55 -32.11 0.32 -16.81
N ARG A 56 -31.15 0.35 -15.88
CA ARG A 56 -29.80 -0.22 -16.07
C ARG A 56 -29.92 -1.74 -16.21
N ASP A 57 -29.36 -2.28 -17.29
CA ASP A 57 -29.26 -3.72 -17.49
C ASP A 57 -28.28 -4.33 -16.48
N ASP A 58 -28.62 -5.51 -16.00
CA ASP A 58 -27.91 -6.22 -14.93
C ASP A 58 -28.23 -7.73 -15.06
N ILE A 59 -27.49 -8.61 -14.39
CA ILE A 59 -27.81 -10.04 -14.39
C ILE A 59 -29.15 -10.33 -13.69
N SER A 60 -29.77 -11.45 -14.04
CA SER A 60 -31.06 -11.84 -13.47
C SER A 60 -30.95 -12.20 -11.99
N LEU A 61 -32.08 -12.12 -11.27
CA LEU A 61 -32.14 -12.44 -9.85
C LEU A 61 -31.61 -13.85 -9.56
N ARG A 62 -31.93 -14.83 -10.41
CA ARG A 62 -31.51 -16.23 -10.24
C ARG A 62 -30.03 -16.46 -10.53
N GLU A 63 -29.43 -15.69 -11.43
CA GLU A 63 -27.97 -15.70 -11.61
C GLU A 63 -27.28 -15.14 -10.37
N LYS A 64 -27.78 -14.02 -9.82
CA LYS A 64 -27.27 -13.46 -8.56
C LYS A 64 -27.46 -14.43 -7.38
N GLU A 65 -28.62 -15.07 -7.28
CA GLU A 65 -28.91 -16.11 -6.28
C GLU A 65 -27.87 -17.24 -6.37
N THR A 66 -27.54 -17.70 -7.58
CA THR A 66 -26.57 -18.77 -7.79
C THR A 66 -25.16 -18.36 -7.36
N GLN A 67 -24.75 -17.13 -7.68
CA GLN A 67 -23.47 -16.58 -7.23
C GLN A 67 -23.40 -16.49 -5.70
N ILE A 68 -24.42 -15.94 -5.06
CA ILE A 68 -24.50 -15.82 -3.60
C ILE A 68 -24.48 -17.18 -2.92
N LYS A 69 -25.23 -18.17 -3.44
CA LYS A 69 -25.22 -19.52 -2.87
C LYS A 69 -23.83 -20.15 -2.95
N LYS A 70 -23.10 -19.93 -4.05
CA LYS A 70 -21.72 -20.38 -4.16
C LYS A 70 -20.81 -19.68 -3.16
N ASP A 71 -20.94 -18.36 -3.02
CA ASP A 71 -20.18 -17.59 -2.03
C ASP A 71 -20.45 -18.05 -0.60
N LEU A 72 -21.71 -18.24 -0.23
CA LEU A 72 -22.09 -18.73 1.10
C LEU A 72 -21.59 -20.16 1.36
N ASN A 73 -21.67 -21.04 0.37
CA ASN A 73 -21.16 -22.42 0.49
C ASN A 73 -19.64 -22.46 0.66
N ASP A 74 -18.92 -21.52 0.03
CA ASP A 74 -17.48 -21.37 0.14
C ASP A 74 -17.06 -20.56 1.39
N GLY A 75 -18.01 -20.11 2.22
CA GLY A 75 -17.75 -19.31 3.43
C GLY A 75 -17.36 -17.84 3.18
N ILE A 76 -17.58 -17.33 1.96
CA ILE A 76 -17.13 -15.99 1.56
C ILE A 76 -18.02 -14.89 2.13
N ASP A 77 -17.39 -13.87 2.71
CA ASP A 77 -18.04 -12.64 3.18
C ASP A 77 -18.43 -11.75 2.00
N THR A 78 -19.65 -11.98 1.50
CA THR A 78 -20.26 -11.19 0.41
C THR A 78 -20.44 -9.70 0.74
N VAL A 79 -20.46 -9.32 2.03
CA VAL A 79 -20.58 -7.92 2.47
C VAL A 79 -19.19 -7.29 2.58
N GLY A 80 -18.24 -7.99 3.20
CA GLY A 80 -16.84 -7.59 3.29
C GLY A 80 -16.20 -7.37 1.92
N GLY A 81 -16.52 -8.22 0.94
CA GLY A 81 -16.08 -8.06 -0.45
C GLY A 81 -16.50 -6.75 -1.12
N LYS A 82 -17.54 -6.06 -0.60
CA LYS A 82 -18.03 -4.78 -1.13
C LYS A 82 -17.27 -3.56 -0.63
N MET A 83 -16.37 -3.71 0.34
CA MET A 83 -15.51 -2.59 0.75
C MET A 83 -14.62 -2.16 -0.41
N THR A 84 -14.29 -0.87 -0.46
CA THR A 84 -13.43 -0.34 -1.52
C THR A 84 -11.95 -0.65 -1.28
N VAL A 85 -11.11 -0.55 -2.31
CA VAL A 85 -9.66 -0.69 -2.16
C VAL A 85 -9.09 0.32 -1.15
N CYS A 86 -9.57 1.57 -1.16
CA CYS A 86 -9.20 2.57 -0.15
C CYS A 86 -9.59 2.13 1.27
N GLN A 87 -10.82 1.63 1.46
CA GLN A 87 -11.29 1.14 2.77
C GLN A 87 -10.47 -0.06 3.24
N LEU A 88 -10.13 -0.99 2.34
CA LEU A 88 -9.30 -2.15 2.65
C LEU A 88 -7.89 -1.72 3.09
N TYR A 89 -7.27 -0.79 2.35
CA TYR A 89 -5.94 -0.28 2.66
C TYR A 89 -5.93 0.46 4.02
N ASP A 90 -6.97 1.24 4.30
CA ASP A 90 -7.14 1.92 5.59
C ASP A 90 -7.32 0.92 6.74
N LYS A 91 -8.24 -0.06 6.60
CA LYS A 91 -8.47 -1.14 7.56
C LYS A 91 -7.15 -1.83 7.90
N LYS A 92 -6.37 -2.24 6.90
CA LYS A 92 -5.07 -2.91 7.09
C LYS A 92 -4.05 -2.03 7.82
N ASN A 93 -4.05 -0.72 7.58
CA ASN A 93 -3.12 0.19 8.23
C ASN A 93 -3.50 0.51 9.68
N SER A 94 -4.80 0.57 9.98
CA SER A 94 -5.33 0.79 11.35
C SER A 94 -4.92 -0.31 12.34
N GLN A 95 -4.68 -1.53 11.85
CA GLN A 95 -4.23 -2.68 12.65
C GLN A 95 -2.75 -2.59 13.08
N ARG A 96 -1.98 -1.61 12.56
CA ARG A 96 -0.55 -1.42 12.90
C ARG A 96 -0.33 -0.01 13.44
N LYS A 97 -0.57 0.16 14.74
CA LYS A 97 -0.46 1.45 15.46
C LYS A 97 0.98 1.90 15.71
N ASN A 98 1.89 0.98 16.04
CA ASN A 98 3.27 1.33 16.42
C ASN A 98 4.16 1.48 15.17
N ILE A 99 3.99 2.57 14.44
CA ILE A 99 4.80 2.91 13.26
C ILE A 99 5.54 4.22 13.42
N LYS A 100 6.69 4.31 12.74
CA LYS A 100 7.50 5.53 12.65
C LYS A 100 6.83 6.55 11.73
N ARG A 101 7.09 7.84 11.96
CA ARG A 101 6.50 8.96 11.18
C ARG A 101 6.75 8.85 9.68
N ALA A 102 7.97 8.48 9.27
CA ALA A 102 8.28 8.26 7.85
C ALA A 102 7.39 7.17 7.20
N THR A 103 7.04 6.12 7.96
CA THR A 103 6.11 5.07 7.50
C THR A 103 4.68 5.59 7.39
N GLU A 104 4.25 6.46 8.31
CA GLU A 104 2.94 7.11 8.26
C GLU A 104 2.79 7.97 7.00
N LYS A 105 3.77 8.84 6.73
CA LYS A 105 3.81 9.66 5.50
C LYS A 105 3.79 8.80 4.24
N GLY A 106 4.60 7.75 4.19
CA GLY A 106 4.59 6.79 3.07
C GLY A 106 3.23 6.16 2.84
N ARG A 107 2.51 5.81 3.92
CA ARG A 107 1.14 5.27 3.82
C ARG A 107 0.15 6.31 3.29
N GLN A 108 0.28 7.57 3.72
CA GLN A 108 -0.56 8.68 3.25
C GLN A 108 -0.34 8.96 1.76
N TYR A 109 0.89 8.89 1.26
CA TYR A 109 1.15 9.06 -0.18
C TYR A 109 0.45 8.00 -1.03
N LEU A 110 0.53 6.72 -0.67
CA LEU A 110 -0.22 5.67 -1.36
C LEU A 110 -1.74 5.87 -1.23
N MET A 111 -2.23 6.25 -0.04
CA MET A 111 -3.66 6.53 0.14
C MET A 111 -4.14 7.65 -0.79
N ASN A 112 -3.37 8.73 -0.93
CA ASN A 112 -3.69 9.83 -1.84
C ASN A 112 -3.64 9.38 -3.31
N ALA A 113 -2.65 8.57 -3.69
CA ALA A 113 -2.56 7.98 -5.03
C ALA A 113 -3.79 7.11 -5.36
N LEU A 114 -4.28 6.33 -4.39
CA LEU A 114 -5.48 5.50 -4.54
C LEU A 114 -6.75 6.36 -4.65
N LYS A 115 -6.90 7.40 -3.83
CA LYS A 115 -8.03 8.34 -3.91
C LYS A 115 -8.10 9.03 -5.28
N ASN A 116 -6.95 9.28 -5.89
CA ASN A 116 -6.81 9.90 -7.20
C ASN A 116 -6.75 8.89 -8.37
N ASP A 117 -7.08 7.62 -8.13
CA ASP A 117 -7.18 6.59 -9.17
C ASP A 117 -8.53 5.87 -9.10
N PRO A 118 -9.15 5.53 -10.25
CA PRO A 118 -10.41 4.78 -10.25
C PRO A 118 -10.37 3.47 -9.46
N LEU A 119 -9.19 2.84 -9.35
CA LEU A 119 -9.02 1.63 -8.56
C LEU A 119 -9.42 1.83 -7.09
N GLY A 120 -9.13 2.98 -6.48
CA GLY A 120 -9.33 3.23 -5.06
C GLY A 120 -10.79 3.06 -4.60
N MET A 121 -11.74 3.39 -5.49
CA MET A 121 -13.18 3.33 -5.22
C MET A 121 -13.84 2.02 -5.64
N ARG A 122 -13.11 1.10 -6.27
CA ARG A 122 -13.65 -0.20 -6.67
C ARG A 122 -13.85 -1.11 -5.47
N ALA A 123 -14.96 -1.84 -5.45
CA ALA A 123 -15.19 -2.92 -4.50
C ALA A 123 -14.17 -4.04 -4.72
N ILE A 124 -13.56 -4.53 -3.64
CA ILE A 124 -12.43 -5.46 -3.70
C ILE A 124 -12.79 -6.79 -4.38
N ASP A 125 -14.04 -7.24 -4.27
CA ASP A 125 -14.54 -8.45 -4.95
C ASP A 125 -14.66 -8.30 -6.47
N THR A 126 -14.64 -7.07 -6.98
CA THR A 126 -14.66 -6.78 -8.42
C THR A 126 -13.27 -6.59 -9.03
N VAL A 127 -12.22 -6.49 -8.22
CA VAL A 127 -10.86 -6.21 -8.71
C VAL A 127 -10.19 -7.50 -9.19
N LYS A 128 -9.84 -7.53 -10.47
CA LYS A 128 -9.11 -8.62 -11.12
C LYS A 128 -7.63 -8.28 -11.26
N GLN A 129 -6.83 -9.29 -11.58
CA GLN A 129 -5.41 -9.09 -11.85
C GLN A 129 -5.17 -8.15 -13.04
N SER A 130 -6.01 -8.20 -14.09
CA SER A 130 -5.94 -7.26 -15.21
C SER A 130 -6.09 -5.80 -14.75
N ASP A 131 -7.04 -5.53 -13.85
CA ASP A 131 -7.28 -4.19 -13.31
C ASP A 131 -6.08 -3.67 -12.49
N ALA A 132 -5.40 -4.57 -11.78
CA ALA A 132 -4.19 -4.24 -11.03
C ALA A 132 -2.98 -3.96 -11.94
N LYS A 133 -2.88 -4.66 -13.10
CA LYS A 133 -1.89 -4.35 -14.13
C LYS A 133 -2.17 -3.00 -14.79
N GLU A 134 -3.41 -2.73 -15.16
CA GLU A 134 -3.83 -1.43 -15.70
C GLU A 134 -3.57 -0.29 -14.71
N TRP A 135 -3.78 -0.52 -13.41
CA TRP A 135 -3.40 0.45 -12.38
C TRP A 135 -1.90 0.74 -12.39
N ALA A 136 -1.04 -0.28 -12.51
CA ALA A 136 0.41 -0.07 -12.57
C ALA A 136 0.80 0.78 -13.79
N ILE A 137 0.20 0.52 -14.95
CA ILE A 137 0.39 1.32 -16.17
C ILE A 137 -0.03 2.77 -15.93
N ARG A 138 -1.22 3.01 -15.38
CA ARG A 138 -1.68 4.38 -15.06
C ARG A 138 -0.78 5.10 -14.06
N MET A 139 -0.17 4.39 -13.10
CA MET A 139 0.80 5.01 -12.20
C MET A 139 2.08 5.41 -12.96
N SER A 140 2.55 4.56 -13.88
CA SER A 140 3.69 4.88 -14.74
C SER A 140 3.42 6.10 -15.63
N GLU A 141 2.25 6.16 -16.26
CA GLU A 141 1.80 7.30 -17.09
C GLU A 141 1.69 8.60 -16.29
N LYS A 142 1.41 8.51 -14.98
CA LYS A 142 1.41 9.65 -14.05
C LYS A 142 2.82 10.07 -13.61
N GLY A 143 3.88 9.41 -14.10
CA GLY A 143 5.27 9.74 -13.80
C GLY A 143 5.81 9.14 -12.50
N TYR A 144 5.15 8.12 -11.93
CA TYR A 144 5.71 7.43 -10.77
C TYR A 144 6.85 6.50 -11.20
N ALA A 145 8.02 6.62 -10.54
CA ALA A 145 9.15 5.73 -10.78
C ALA A 145 8.80 4.26 -10.51
N TYR A 146 9.42 3.34 -11.27
CA TYR A 146 9.18 1.90 -11.17
C TYR A 146 9.24 1.38 -9.71
N LYS A 147 10.27 1.77 -8.96
CA LYS A 147 10.43 1.36 -7.54
C LYS A 147 9.32 1.85 -6.62
N THR A 148 8.73 3.02 -6.91
CA THR A 148 7.59 3.54 -6.15
C THR A 148 6.35 2.69 -6.42
N ILE A 149 6.09 2.37 -7.69
CA ILE A 149 4.97 1.52 -8.10
C ILE A 149 5.11 0.11 -7.49
N ASP A 150 6.31 -0.48 -7.52
CA ASP A 150 6.54 -1.81 -6.93
C ASP A 150 6.31 -1.82 -5.41
N ASN A 151 6.76 -0.80 -4.70
CA ASN A 151 6.49 -0.64 -3.27
C ASN A 151 5.00 -0.45 -2.95
N TYR A 152 4.29 0.30 -3.79
CA TYR A 152 2.84 0.47 -3.69
C TYR A 152 2.09 -0.83 -3.96
N LYS A 153 2.47 -1.56 -5.03
CA LYS A 153 1.98 -2.88 -5.35
C LYS A 153 2.19 -3.87 -4.21
N ARG A 154 3.38 -3.88 -3.57
CA ARG A 154 3.67 -4.72 -2.40
C ARG A 154 2.73 -4.40 -1.23
N SER A 155 2.44 -3.12 -1.01
CA SER A 155 1.53 -2.67 0.05
C SER A 155 0.07 -3.07 -0.24
N LEU A 156 -0.37 -2.97 -1.49
CA LEU A 156 -1.68 -3.42 -1.94
C LEU A 156 -1.80 -4.95 -1.88
N LYS A 157 -0.78 -5.69 -2.34
CA LYS A 157 -0.69 -7.15 -2.20
C LYS A 157 -0.89 -7.59 -0.76
N ALA A 158 -0.23 -6.94 0.21
CA ALA A 158 -0.42 -7.24 1.63
C ALA A 158 -1.85 -6.93 2.13
N SER A 159 -2.49 -5.89 1.59
CA SER A 159 -3.86 -5.51 1.95
C SER A 159 -4.88 -6.51 1.40
N PHE A 160 -4.72 -6.93 0.15
CA PHE A 160 -5.54 -7.98 -0.46
C PHE A 160 -5.29 -9.37 0.15
N TYR A 161 -4.09 -9.62 0.69
CA TYR A 161 -3.84 -10.84 1.46
C TYR A 161 -4.68 -10.89 2.74
N MET A 162 -4.77 -9.77 3.48
CA MET A 162 -5.68 -9.66 4.65
C MET A 162 -7.14 -9.91 4.25
N ALA A 163 -7.58 -9.38 3.10
CA ALA A 163 -8.95 -9.63 2.63
C ALA A 163 -9.23 -11.10 2.27
N ILE A 164 -8.21 -11.87 1.88
CA ILE A 164 -8.33 -13.33 1.69
C ILE A 164 -8.45 -14.02 3.04
N GLN A 165 -7.66 -13.61 4.04
CA GLN A 165 -7.71 -14.19 5.38
C GLN A 165 -9.03 -13.90 6.10
N ASP A 166 -9.66 -12.76 5.79
CA ASP A 166 -10.99 -12.39 6.27
C ASP A 166 -12.12 -12.97 5.39
N ASP A 167 -11.82 -13.94 4.51
CA ASP A 167 -12.76 -14.59 3.58
C ASP A 167 -13.57 -13.61 2.70
N CYS A 168 -13.10 -12.37 2.50
CA CYS A 168 -13.79 -11.36 1.70
C CYS A 168 -13.60 -11.60 0.20
N ILE A 169 -12.51 -12.27 -0.19
CA ILE A 169 -12.15 -12.58 -1.58
C ILE A 169 -11.37 -13.88 -1.68
N ARG A 170 -11.37 -14.50 -2.87
CA ARG A 170 -10.70 -15.80 -3.12
C ARG A 170 -9.29 -15.71 -3.70
N LYS A 171 -8.95 -14.60 -4.36
CA LYS A 171 -7.69 -14.46 -5.11
C LYS A 171 -7.12 -13.06 -4.93
N ASN A 172 -5.80 -12.95 -4.87
CA ASN A 172 -5.11 -11.67 -4.74
C ASN A 172 -4.85 -11.07 -6.13
N PRO A 173 -5.47 -9.94 -6.50
CA PRO A 173 -5.25 -9.32 -7.80
C PRO A 173 -3.85 -8.74 -7.97
N PHE A 174 -3.09 -8.52 -6.89
CA PHE A 174 -1.71 -8.02 -6.93
C PHE A 174 -0.65 -9.12 -6.95
N GLU A 175 -1.06 -10.38 -7.13
CA GLU A 175 -0.16 -11.53 -7.26
C GLU A 175 0.39 -11.65 -8.69
N PHE A 176 1.27 -10.73 -9.08
CA PHE A 176 1.98 -10.74 -10.36
C PHE A 176 3.38 -10.11 -10.22
N LYS A 177 4.28 -10.28 -11.20
CA LYS A 177 5.56 -9.57 -11.25
C LYS A 177 5.38 -8.24 -11.98
N LEU A 178 5.91 -7.15 -11.43
CA LEU A 178 5.75 -5.83 -12.06
C LEU A 178 6.51 -5.74 -13.39
N SER A 179 7.64 -6.44 -13.50
CA SER A 179 8.44 -6.59 -14.73
C SER A 179 7.70 -7.19 -15.91
N ASP A 180 6.61 -7.93 -15.66
CA ASP A 180 5.77 -8.50 -16.73
C ASP A 180 4.78 -7.47 -17.29
N VAL A 181 4.80 -6.23 -16.77
CA VAL A 181 3.85 -5.15 -17.07
C VAL A 181 4.57 -3.86 -17.45
N LEU A 182 5.64 -3.52 -16.73
CA LEU A 182 6.45 -2.32 -16.92
C LEU A 182 7.93 -2.70 -17.02
N GLU A 183 8.66 -2.00 -17.87
CA GLU A 183 10.12 -2.07 -17.90
C GLU A 183 10.69 -1.37 -16.66
N ASP A 184 11.73 -1.95 -16.07
CA ASP A 184 12.44 -1.34 -14.93
C ASP A 184 13.47 -0.34 -15.46
N ASP A 185 13.14 0.94 -15.40
CA ASP A 185 13.96 2.07 -15.82
C ASP A 185 14.89 2.59 -14.69
N THR A 186 15.03 1.84 -13.60
CA THR A 186 15.85 2.26 -12.46
C THR A 186 17.32 2.33 -12.85
N GLU A 187 17.88 3.55 -12.83
CA GLU A 187 19.32 3.76 -13.01
C GLU A 187 20.14 3.09 -11.91
N GLN A 188 21.23 2.43 -12.31
CA GLN A 188 22.17 1.85 -11.36
C GLN A 188 22.97 2.95 -10.67
N LYS A 189 23.05 2.87 -9.34
CA LYS A 189 23.90 3.76 -8.55
C LYS A 189 25.35 3.29 -8.67
N VAL A 190 26.14 4.01 -9.46
CA VAL A 190 27.58 3.78 -9.61
C VAL A 190 28.30 4.30 -8.36
N ILE A 191 29.18 3.49 -7.79
CA ILE A 191 30.03 3.88 -6.66
C ILE A 191 31.18 4.75 -7.15
N LEU A 192 31.64 5.67 -6.30
CA LEU A 192 32.84 6.47 -6.60
C LEU A 192 34.08 5.57 -6.65
N THR A 193 34.94 5.79 -7.63
CA THR A 193 36.29 5.19 -7.63
C THR A 193 37.19 5.94 -6.65
N PRO A 194 38.28 5.31 -6.15
CA PRO A 194 39.25 6.00 -5.28
C PRO A 194 39.78 7.31 -5.89
N GLU A 195 40.06 7.33 -7.19
CA GLU A 195 40.52 8.53 -7.92
C GLU A 195 39.44 9.63 -7.98
N GLN A 196 38.17 9.24 -8.12
CA GLN A 196 37.05 10.19 -8.10
C GLN A 196 36.83 10.77 -6.71
N GLU A 197 36.96 9.95 -5.66
CA GLU A 197 36.91 10.38 -4.27
C GLU A 197 38.02 11.40 -3.96
N GLU A 198 39.26 11.08 -4.33
CA GLU A 198 40.41 11.98 -4.13
C GLU A 198 40.20 13.32 -4.85
N ARG A 199 39.74 13.28 -6.11
CA ARG A 199 39.43 14.48 -6.88
C ARG A 199 38.29 15.30 -6.26
N LEU A 200 37.26 14.65 -5.73
CA LEU A 200 36.15 15.32 -5.05
C LEU A 200 36.66 16.06 -3.81
N LEU A 201 37.46 15.39 -2.98
CA LEU A 201 38.03 16.00 -1.76
C LEU A 201 39.00 17.13 -2.10
N ALA A 202 39.88 16.96 -3.09
CA ALA A 202 40.80 17.99 -3.54
C ALA A 202 40.09 19.22 -4.12
N PHE A 203 38.94 19.02 -4.77
CA PHE A 203 38.07 20.12 -5.20
C PHE A 203 37.47 20.85 -4.01
N MET A 204 36.86 20.11 -3.07
CA MET A 204 36.21 20.70 -1.90
C MET A 204 37.19 21.51 -1.05
N GLU A 205 38.40 21.00 -0.82
CA GLU A 205 39.44 21.67 -0.03
C GLU A 205 39.80 23.08 -0.58
N LYS A 206 39.83 23.23 -1.91
CA LYS A 206 40.22 24.48 -2.57
C LYS A 206 39.04 25.41 -2.87
N ASP A 207 37.83 24.88 -2.91
CA ASP A 207 36.64 25.64 -3.27
C ASP A 207 36.20 26.57 -2.13
N LYS A 208 35.91 27.84 -2.46
CA LYS A 208 35.56 28.87 -1.47
C LYS A 208 34.21 28.65 -0.80
N ILE A 209 33.31 27.90 -1.42
CA ILE A 209 31.93 27.69 -0.95
C ILE A 209 31.80 26.35 -0.24
N TYR A 210 32.43 25.29 -0.77
CA TYR A 210 32.26 23.92 -0.31
C TYR A 210 33.36 23.42 0.64
N SER A 211 34.48 24.14 0.79
CA SER A 211 35.54 23.80 1.76
C SER A 211 35.03 23.65 3.19
N LYS A 212 34.01 24.42 3.58
CA LYS A 212 33.36 24.30 4.88
C LYS A 212 32.67 22.96 5.15
N TYR A 213 32.45 22.14 4.12
CA TYR A 213 31.84 20.80 4.23
C TYR A 213 32.86 19.66 4.05
N TYR A 214 34.15 20.00 3.94
CA TYR A 214 35.20 19.02 3.62
C TYR A 214 35.26 17.91 4.68
N ASP A 215 35.32 18.29 5.95
CA ASP A 215 35.46 17.35 7.06
C ASP A 215 34.21 16.46 7.21
N GLU A 216 33.02 17.00 6.94
CA GLU A 216 31.77 16.25 6.95
C GLU A 216 31.74 15.18 5.84
N VAL A 217 32.25 15.51 4.64
CA VAL A 217 32.33 14.53 3.54
C VAL A 217 33.40 13.48 3.82
N VAL A 218 34.56 13.86 4.36
CA VAL A 218 35.59 12.90 4.82
C VAL A 218 34.97 11.93 5.84
N LEU A 219 34.21 12.44 6.80
CA LEU A 219 33.56 11.59 7.79
C LEU A 219 32.57 10.61 7.17
N LEU A 220 31.72 11.06 6.26
CA LEU A 220 30.76 10.18 5.58
C LEU A 220 31.45 9.06 4.78
N LEU A 221 32.55 9.37 4.11
CA LEU A 221 33.35 8.40 3.34
C LEU A 221 34.02 7.36 4.25
N GLU A 222 34.65 7.81 5.33
CA GLU A 222 35.43 6.96 6.24
C GLU A 222 34.55 6.10 7.15
N THR A 223 33.35 6.57 7.50
CA THR A 223 32.48 5.90 8.49
C THR A 223 31.26 5.21 7.88
N GLY A 224 30.87 5.54 6.65
CA GLY A 224 29.68 5.00 5.99
C GLY A 224 28.37 5.32 6.71
N LEU A 225 28.33 6.42 7.48
CA LEU A 225 27.12 6.84 8.18
C LEU A 225 25.99 7.18 7.21
N ARG A 226 24.76 6.87 7.63
CA ARG A 226 23.58 7.46 6.97
C ARG A 226 23.56 8.95 7.28
N ILE A 227 23.13 9.77 6.33
CA ILE A 227 23.13 11.23 6.49
C ILE A 227 22.42 11.71 7.76
N SER A 228 21.30 11.08 8.14
CA SER A 228 20.57 11.44 9.37
C SER A 228 21.23 10.95 10.66
N GLU A 229 22.04 9.88 10.59
CA GLU A 229 22.90 9.47 11.71
C GLU A 229 24.02 10.50 11.89
N PHE A 230 24.65 10.93 10.78
CA PHE A 230 25.65 12.01 10.78
C PHE A 230 25.08 13.32 11.34
N CYS A 231 23.92 13.78 10.86
CA CYS A 231 23.27 14.99 11.40
C CYS A 231 22.82 14.86 12.86
N GLY A 232 22.70 13.63 13.38
CA GLY A 232 22.37 13.35 14.76
C GLY A 232 23.58 13.28 15.69
N LEU A 233 24.81 13.37 15.16
CA LEU A 233 25.99 13.35 16.01
C LEU A 233 25.98 14.53 16.98
N THR A 234 26.41 14.26 18.20
CA THR A 234 26.60 15.25 19.26
C THR A 234 28.06 15.18 19.73
N THR A 235 28.46 16.07 20.64
CA THR A 235 29.83 16.10 21.19
C THR A 235 30.16 14.89 22.07
N HIS A 236 29.23 13.97 22.30
CA HIS A 236 29.44 12.71 23.02
C HIS A 236 30.17 11.66 22.17
N ILE A 237 31.40 11.99 21.75
CA ILE A 237 32.30 11.13 20.99
C ILE A 237 33.43 10.67 21.91
N ASP A 238 33.74 9.36 21.91
CA ASP A 238 34.87 8.85 22.67
C ASP A 238 36.17 9.09 21.89
N MET A 239 36.70 10.29 22.03
CA MET A 239 37.95 10.69 21.37
C MET A 239 39.18 9.96 21.93
N GLN A 240 39.11 9.44 23.16
CA GLN A 240 40.22 8.71 23.79
C GLN A 240 40.39 7.33 23.15
N ASN A 241 39.29 6.59 23.03
CA ASN A 241 39.29 5.26 22.40
C ASN A 241 39.05 5.33 20.89
N ARG A 242 38.82 6.53 20.34
CA ARG A 242 38.52 6.79 18.92
C ARG A 242 37.26 6.03 18.47
N ILE A 243 36.20 6.09 19.28
CA ILE A 243 34.94 5.39 19.03
C ILE A 243 33.80 6.38 18.85
N LEU A 244 33.01 6.16 17.79
CA LEU A 244 31.79 6.89 17.50
C LEU A 244 30.56 6.03 17.81
N ASN A 245 29.73 6.51 18.74
CA ASN A 245 28.52 5.81 19.17
C ASN A 245 27.32 6.23 18.31
N ILE A 246 26.76 5.29 17.56
CA ILE A 246 25.60 5.53 16.70
C ILE A 246 24.37 4.89 17.33
N ASP A 247 23.53 5.71 17.94
CA ASP A 247 22.38 5.23 18.69
C ASP A 247 21.08 6.02 18.46
N HIS A 248 21.12 7.05 17.62
CA HIS A 248 19.98 7.83 17.16
C HIS A 248 20.28 8.52 15.82
N GLN A 249 19.26 9.16 15.26
CA GLN A 249 19.36 9.99 14.06
C GLN A 249 18.53 11.26 14.24
N LEU A 250 18.99 12.37 13.67
CA LEU A 250 18.24 13.62 13.61
C LEU A 250 17.46 13.69 12.30
N LEU A 251 16.16 13.86 12.41
CA LEU A 251 15.23 13.97 11.29
C LEU A 251 14.52 15.32 11.33
N LYS A 252 14.03 15.76 10.17
CA LYS A 252 13.23 16.98 10.04
C LYS A 252 11.90 16.66 9.36
N ASP A 253 10.83 17.12 9.96
CA ASP A 253 9.48 17.11 9.41
C ASP A 253 9.04 18.54 9.10
N SER A 254 8.25 18.73 8.04
CA SER A 254 7.68 20.03 7.68
C SER A 254 6.70 20.56 8.73
N GLU A 255 6.00 19.68 9.45
CA GLU A 255 4.98 20.06 10.43
C GLU A 255 5.55 20.14 11.85
N MET A 256 6.41 19.18 12.22
CA MET A 256 6.93 19.04 13.59
C MET A 256 8.30 19.72 13.80
N GLY A 257 9.00 20.07 12.72
CA GLY A 257 10.38 20.53 12.80
C GLY A 257 11.35 19.37 13.06
N TYR A 258 12.41 19.63 13.82
CA TYR A 258 13.43 18.64 14.12
C TYR A 258 12.97 17.66 15.20
N TYR A 259 13.27 16.37 15.02
CA TYR A 259 13.01 15.34 16.01
C TYR A 259 14.09 14.26 15.96
N ILE A 260 14.39 13.69 17.13
CA ILE A 260 15.32 12.57 17.26
C ILE A 260 14.55 11.26 17.12
N GLU A 261 15.12 10.32 16.38
CA GLU A 261 14.57 8.98 16.29
C GLU A 261 15.63 7.94 16.64
N THR A 262 15.29 7.00 17.53
CA THR A 262 16.15 5.89 17.88
C THR A 262 15.94 4.70 16.94
N PRO A 263 16.94 3.81 16.80
CA PRO A 263 16.76 2.56 16.08
C PRO A 263 15.60 1.74 16.64
N LYS A 264 14.89 1.01 15.76
CA LYS A 264 13.73 0.20 16.18
C LYS A 264 14.10 -0.92 17.15
N THR A 265 15.34 -1.37 17.14
CA THR A 265 15.84 -2.50 17.93
C THR A 265 17.19 -2.14 18.55
N LYS A 266 17.55 -2.80 19.65
CA LYS A 266 18.86 -2.62 20.31
C LYS A 266 20.04 -2.89 19.36
N ASN A 267 19.88 -3.84 18.43
CA ASN A 267 20.88 -4.16 17.40
C ASN A 267 21.12 -3.02 16.39
N GLY A 268 20.28 -1.99 16.39
CA GLY A 268 20.52 -0.80 15.57
C GLY A 268 21.49 0.19 16.21
N LYS A 269 21.82 0.04 17.49
CA LYS A 269 22.90 0.77 18.14
C LYS A 269 24.23 0.10 17.79
N ARG A 270 25.22 0.88 17.34
CA ARG A 270 26.55 0.37 16.97
C ARG A 270 27.64 1.35 17.32
N GLU A 271 28.82 0.81 17.56
CA GLU A 271 30.06 1.56 17.77
C GLU A 271 30.90 1.47 16.50
N LEU A 272 31.47 2.58 16.07
CA LEU A 272 32.34 2.65 14.89
C LEU A 272 33.73 3.13 15.32
N PRO A 273 34.80 2.36 15.04
CA PRO A 273 36.15 2.85 15.23
C PRO A 273 36.45 3.96 14.21
N LEU A 274 37.10 5.02 14.65
CA LEU A 274 37.50 6.13 13.78
C LEU A 274 38.86 5.81 13.15
N THR A 275 38.91 5.92 11.81
CA THR A 275 40.17 5.97 11.09
C THR A 275 40.94 7.24 11.45
N GLU A 276 42.23 7.30 11.17
CA GLU A 276 43.04 8.50 11.45
C GLU A 276 42.45 9.74 10.75
N ARG A 277 41.99 9.59 9.50
CA ARG A 277 41.36 10.68 8.74
C ARG A 277 40.05 11.15 9.38
N ALA A 278 39.19 10.21 9.79
CA ALA A 278 37.94 10.53 10.48
C ALA A 278 38.19 11.20 11.84
N TYR A 279 39.16 10.71 12.59
CA TYR A 279 39.54 11.28 13.89
C TYR A 279 40.01 12.74 13.74
N GLN A 280 40.90 13.02 12.78
CA GLN A 280 41.37 14.37 12.51
C GLN A 280 40.26 15.29 12.00
N ALA A 281 39.33 14.77 11.18
CA ALA A 281 38.16 15.53 10.72
C ALA A 281 37.26 15.94 11.89
N ILE A 282 36.97 15.02 12.83
CA ILE A 282 36.22 15.35 14.05
C ILE A 282 36.95 16.39 14.90
N GLN A 283 38.28 16.29 15.03
CA GLN A 283 39.07 17.28 15.78
C GLN A 283 39.03 18.68 15.18
N ARG A 284 38.83 18.83 13.86
CA ARG A 284 38.69 20.14 13.21
C ARG A 284 37.27 20.70 13.32
N ILE A 285 36.28 19.83 13.44
CA ILE A 285 34.86 20.22 13.59
C ILE A 285 34.54 20.68 15.01
N LEU A 286 35.11 20.01 16.02
CA LEU A 286 34.93 20.32 17.45
C LEU A 286 35.75 21.53 17.90
#